data_AF-A0AAV4JUR9-F1
#
_entry.id   AF-A0AAV4JUR9-F1
#
_cell.length_a   1.000
_cell.length_b   1.000
_cell.length_c   1.000
_cell.angle_alpha   90.00
_cell.angle_beta   90.00
_cell.angle_gamma   90.00
#
_symmetry.space_group_name_H-M   'P 1'
#
loop_
_entity.id
_entity.type
_entity.pdbx_description
1 polymer ?
#
loop_
_entity_poly.entity_id
_entity_poly.type
_entity_poly.pdbx_seq_one_letter_code
_entity_poly.pdbx_strand_id
1 'polypeptide(L)'
;MILNSHSLALCVSIKMLGPGGLTVEVKVIDGSSGFVHFTHEDFYMEVEGVHVTLGMKQKNVGKWMKLSRDLDVDFSKGMKKINQVTKIVSVTLHGKGFLDNMTLATSAHNENLLHAADWLLGNQDAKGGWPTSTAMRTAEIQMPPNWYSAMGQGQAMSALVRAYNLTGDRKYLVAAERALYLFTLGSEEGGVRARFMGQLDWYEEYPTVPTSSFVLNGFIFSMMGLYDVMKTSKGKPQHLAQKLWDSGMKSLKFMLGMYDTGAGTLYDLRHVINHEPPNRARWDYHRTHIALIHEMAIVDGDPIFWDAWARWKRYLKGSRSKVNEDYGDIPL
;
A
#
# COMPACT_ATOMS: atom_id res chain seq x y z
N MET A 1 -27.63 21.94 -10.44
CA MET A 1 -26.55 20.98 -10.73
C MET A 1 -27.17 19.77 -11.42
N ILE A 2 -26.76 19.43 -12.64
CA ILE A 2 -27.26 18.24 -13.35
C ILE A 2 -26.46 17.04 -12.82
N LEU A 3 -27.13 16.15 -12.09
CA LEU A 3 -26.53 14.94 -11.54
C LEU A 3 -26.40 13.89 -12.66
N ASN A 4 -25.18 13.65 -13.16
CA ASN A 4 -24.92 12.53 -14.06
C ASN A 4 -25.04 11.22 -13.27
N SER A 5 -25.86 10.29 -13.74
CA SER A 5 -26.11 9.00 -13.07
C SER A 5 -24.88 8.14 -12.86
N HIS A 6 -23.76 8.40 -13.56
CA HIS A 6 -22.52 7.64 -13.39
C HIS A 6 -21.47 8.33 -12.49
N SER A 7 -21.75 9.53 -11.98
CA SER A 7 -20.81 10.26 -11.13
C SER A 7 -21.15 10.07 -9.65
N LEU A 8 -20.35 9.24 -8.97
CA LEU A 8 -20.54 8.88 -7.55
C LEU A 8 -19.46 9.43 -6.62
N ALA A 9 -18.44 10.10 -7.18
CA ALA A 9 -17.42 10.78 -6.39
C ALA A 9 -17.88 12.20 -6.06
N LEU A 10 -18.18 12.45 -4.79
CA LEU A 10 -18.54 13.75 -4.25
C LEU A 10 -17.32 14.45 -3.68
N CYS A 11 -16.99 15.62 -4.22
CA CYS A 11 -15.99 16.52 -3.66
C CYS A 11 -16.65 17.80 -3.17
N VAL A 12 -16.35 18.24 -1.95
CA VAL A 12 -16.89 19.48 -1.39
C VAL A 12 -15.98 20.03 -0.30
N SER A 13 -15.82 21.36 -0.26
CA SER A 13 -15.23 22.05 0.88
C SER A 13 -16.35 22.43 1.85
N ILE A 14 -16.23 22.02 3.11
CA ILE A 14 -17.25 22.24 4.13
C ILE A 14 -16.63 22.83 5.40
N LYS A 15 -17.34 23.78 6.01
CA LYS A 15 -17.01 24.34 7.32
C LYS A 15 -18.29 24.49 8.13
N MET A 16 -18.48 23.63 9.13
CA MET A 16 -19.62 23.72 10.05
C MET A 16 -19.29 24.61 11.25
N LEU A 17 -20.24 25.42 11.70
CA LEU A 17 -20.10 26.31 12.87
C LEU A 17 -20.71 25.72 14.16
N GLY A 18 -21.28 24.51 14.08
CA GLY A 18 -21.92 23.80 15.18
C GLY A 18 -22.39 22.42 14.74
N PRO A 19 -23.27 21.76 15.52
CA PRO A 19 -23.86 20.48 15.14
C PRO A 19 -24.56 20.55 13.78
N GLY A 20 -24.44 19.46 13.01
CA GLY A 20 -24.93 19.37 11.65
C GLY A 20 -23.93 18.69 10.72
N GLY A 21 -24.18 18.80 9.43
CA GLY A 21 -23.39 18.12 8.42
C GLY A 21 -24.09 18.01 7.07
N LEU A 22 -23.60 17.08 6.27
CA LEU A 22 -24.10 16.82 4.92
C LEU A 22 -24.80 15.46 4.87
N THR A 23 -26.00 15.40 4.33
CA THR A 23 -26.68 14.15 4.00
C THR A 23 -26.75 14.01 2.48
N VAL A 24 -26.35 12.85 1.97
CA VAL A 24 -26.48 12.51 0.56
C VAL A 24 -27.46 11.35 0.42
N GLU A 25 -28.57 11.59 -0.26
CA GLU A 25 -29.49 10.52 -0.64
C GLU A 25 -28.99 9.84 -1.91
N VAL A 26 -28.94 8.52 -1.88
CA VAL A 26 -28.51 7.67 -2.99
C VAL A 26 -29.60 6.67 -3.38
N LYS A 27 -29.65 6.30 -4.65
CA LYS A 27 -30.39 5.13 -5.13
C LYS A 27 -29.44 3.96 -5.29
N VAL A 28 -29.94 2.78 -4.94
CA VAL A 28 -29.22 1.51 -5.13
C VAL A 28 -29.84 0.70 -6.27
N ILE A 29 -29.20 -0.41 -6.64
CA ILE A 29 -29.58 -1.23 -7.80
C ILE A 29 -31.02 -1.79 -7.75
N ASP A 30 -31.57 -2.01 -6.55
CA ASP A 30 -32.96 -2.48 -6.39
C ASP A 30 -34.00 -1.36 -6.41
N GLY A 31 -33.57 -0.10 -6.60
CA GLY A 31 -34.42 1.09 -6.67
C GLY A 31 -34.76 1.73 -5.32
N SER A 32 -34.42 1.09 -4.19
CA SER A 32 -34.57 1.66 -2.86
C SER A 32 -33.63 2.86 -2.64
N SER A 33 -33.97 3.72 -1.68
CA SER A 33 -33.13 4.85 -1.27
C SER A 33 -32.26 4.47 -0.06
N GLY A 34 -31.04 4.97 -0.05
CA GLY A 34 -30.14 4.97 1.10
C GLY A 34 -29.62 6.37 1.38
N PHE A 35 -29.04 6.56 2.56
CA PHE A 35 -28.54 7.86 3.01
C PHE A 35 -27.13 7.74 3.55
N VAL A 36 -26.23 8.59 3.06
CA VAL A 36 -24.88 8.73 3.59
C VAL A 36 -24.76 10.07 4.29
N HIS A 37 -24.44 10.05 5.58
CA HIS A 37 -24.33 11.24 6.41
C HIS A 37 -22.86 11.52 6.74
N PHE A 38 -22.45 12.77 6.61
CA PHE A 38 -21.16 13.27 7.07
C PHE A 38 -21.42 14.26 8.20
N THR A 39 -21.16 13.84 9.44
CA THR A 39 -21.42 14.63 10.66
C THR A 39 -20.13 14.83 11.45
N HIS A 40 -20.09 15.74 12.42
CA HIS A 40 -18.89 15.99 13.22
C HIS A 40 -18.74 15.05 14.42
N GLU A 41 -19.29 13.83 14.35
CA GLU A 41 -19.15 12.86 15.42
C GLU A 41 -17.75 12.23 15.46
N ASP A 42 -17.35 11.74 16.64
CA ASP A 42 -16.03 11.14 16.86
C ASP A 42 -15.95 9.66 16.55
N PHE A 43 -17.07 8.96 16.34
CA PHE A 43 -17.05 7.59 15.83
C PHE A 43 -16.57 7.55 14.36
N TYR A 44 -16.20 6.36 13.87
CA TYR A 44 -15.80 6.21 12.46
C TYR A 44 -17.00 6.03 11.55
N MET A 45 -17.88 5.08 11.90
CA MET A 45 -19.07 4.76 11.15
C MET A 45 -20.16 4.26 12.11
N GLU A 46 -21.40 4.69 11.88
CA GLU A 46 -22.61 4.18 12.51
C GLU A 46 -23.64 3.86 11.43
N VAL A 47 -24.40 2.77 11.61
CA VAL A 47 -25.37 2.31 10.62
C VAL A 47 -26.71 2.05 11.30
N GLU A 48 -27.74 2.76 10.85
CA GLU A 48 -29.12 2.60 11.33
C GLU A 48 -30.06 2.39 10.14
N GLY A 49 -30.50 1.16 9.94
CA GLY A 49 -31.35 0.80 8.79
C GLY A 49 -30.66 1.08 7.45
N VAL A 50 -31.15 2.10 6.72
CA VAL A 50 -30.61 2.56 5.41
C VAL A 50 -29.75 3.82 5.53
N HIS A 51 -29.39 4.22 6.76
CA HIS A 51 -28.57 5.38 7.07
C HIS A 51 -27.15 4.93 7.44
N VAL A 52 -26.15 5.41 6.69
CA VAL A 52 -24.72 5.22 6.98
C VAL A 52 -24.12 6.56 7.37
N THR A 53 -23.76 6.71 8.63
CA THR A 53 -23.18 7.96 9.16
C THR A 53 -21.68 7.81 9.33
N LEU A 54 -20.92 8.75 8.77
CA LEU A 54 -19.47 8.83 8.82
C LEU A 54 -19.04 10.06 9.62
N GLY A 55 -18.26 9.82 10.68
CA GLY A 55 -17.80 10.87 11.59
C GLY A 55 -16.59 11.63 11.06
N MET A 56 -16.71 12.96 11.02
CA MET A 56 -15.68 13.92 10.63
C MET A 56 -14.86 14.45 11.81
N LYS A 57 -15.08 13.93 13.02
CA LYS A 57 -14.46 14.31 14.31
C LYS A 57 -14.85 15.70 14.81
N GLN A 58 -15.17 15.80 16.10
CA GLN A 58 -15.63 17.05 16.72
C GLN A 58 -14.55 18.13 16.68
N LYS A 59 -13.27 17.74 16.76
CA LYS A 59 -12.12 18.66 16.68
C LYS A 59 -12.01 19.46 15.37
N ASN A 60 -12.79 19.09 14.35
CA ASN A 60 -12.80 19.76 13.05
C ASN A 60 -13.94 20.78 12.89
N VAL A 61 -14.86 20.89 13.87
CA VAL A 61 -15.87 21.96 13.88
C VAL A 61 -15.17 23.33 13.85
N GLY A 62 -15.71 24.26 13.05
CA GLY A 62 -15.14 25.59 12.85
C GLY A 62 -13.91 25.63 11.94
N LYS A 63 -13.52 24.51 11.30
CA LYS A 63 -12.41 24.44 10.34
C LYS A 63 -12.92 24.08 8.95
N TRP A 64 -12.23 24.56 7.92
CA TRP A 64 -12.48 24.09 6.56
C TRP A 64 -11.95 22.66 6.41
N MET A 65 -12.79 21.78 5.86
CA MET A 65 -12.45 20.41 5.50
C MET A 65 -12.73 20.21 4.02
N LYS A 66 -11.85 19.49 3.33
CA LYS A 66 -12.12 18.98 1.99
C LYS A 66 -12.61 17.54 2.12
N LEU A 67 -13.83 17.28 1.66
CA LEU A 67 -14.38 15.94 1.53
C LEU A 67 -14.21 15.52 0.07
N SER A 68 -13.72 14.30 -0.14
CA SER A 68 -13.68 13.61 -1.43
C SER A 68 -14.06 12.16 -1.17
N ARG A 69 -15.29 11.81 -1.55
CA ARG A 69 -15.99 10.61 -1.09
C ARG A 69 -16.51 9.83 -2.28
N ASP A 70 -16.21 8.54 -2.32
CA ASP A 70 -16.88 7.62 -3.23
C ASP A 70 -18.12 7.08 -2.52
N LEU A 71 -19.30 7.52 -2.97
CA LEU A 71 -20.54 7.22 -2.29
C LEU A 71 -20.99 5.77 -2.47
N ASP A 72 -20.53 5.08 -3.52
CA ASP A 72 -20.78 3.64 -3.65
C ASP A 72 -20.00 2.87 -2.58
N VAL A 73 -18.72 3.23 -2.39
CA VAL A 73 -17.88 2.64 -1.35
C VAL A 73 -18.43 2.98 0.03
N ASP A 74 -18.72 4.25 0.31
CA ASP A 74 -19.18 4.70 1.62
C ASP A 74 -20.47 4.00 2.04
N PHE A 75 -21.45 3.95 1.14
CA PHE A 75 -22.71 3.27 1.41
C PHE A 75 -22.49 1.76 1.54
N SER A 76 -21.83 1.13 0.57
CA SER A 76 -21.63 -0.33 0.56
C SER A 76 -20.84 -0.85 1.76
N LYS A 77 -19.93 -0.05 2.33
CA LYS A 77 -19.18 -0.44 3.55
C LYS A 77 -20.05 -0.51 4.80
N GLY A 78 -21.12 0.30 4.88
CA GLY A 78 -22.07 0.24 5.99
C GLY A 78 -23.10 -0.88 5.84
N MET A 79 -23.34 -1.36 4.63
CA MET A 79 -24.40 -2.34 4.36
C MET A 79 -23.92 -3.80 4.51
N LYS A 80 -24.81 -4.67 5.01
CA LYS A 80 -24.55 -6.11 5.15
C LYS A 80 -24.61 -6.89 3.84
N LYS A 81 -25.26 -6.34 2.81
CA LYS A 81 -25.42 -6.93 1.48
C LYS A 81 -24.85 -5.98 0.43
N ILE A 82 -24.48 -6.53 -0.73
CA ILE A 82 -23.98 -5.74 -1.85
C ILE A 82 -25.10 -4.83 -2.35
N ASN A 83 -24.97 -3.54 -2.04
CA ASN A 83 -25.94 -2.52 -2.41
C ASN A 83 -25.25 -1.47 -3.27
N GLN A 84 -24.98 -1.83 -4.53
CA GLN A 84 -24.33 -0.93 -5.47
C GLN A 84 -25.17 0.34 -5.63
N VAL A 85 -24.55 1.48 -5.37
CA VAL A 85 -25.14 2.79 -5.61
C VAL A 85 -25.17 3.05 -7.11
N THR A 86 -26.33 3.47 -7.61
CA THR A 86 -26.57 3.73 -9.03
C THR A 86 -26.75 5.20 -9.35
N LYS A 87 -27.12 6.03 -8.36
CA LYS A 87 -27.38 7.46 -8.58
C LYS A 87 -27.38 8.24 -7.27
N ILE A 88 -26.91 9.48 -7.31
CA ILE A 88 -27.13 10.48 -6.26
C ILE A 88 -28.46 11.20 -6.54
N VAL A 89 -29.32 11.28 -5.53
CA VAL A 89 -30.65 11.90 -5.63
C VAL A 89 -30.61 13.35 -5.15
N SER A 90 -30.08 13.57 -3.96
CA SER A 90 -30.08 14.88 -3.32
C SER A 90 -28.90 15.03 -2.36
N VAL A 91 -28.50 16.27 -2.12
CA VAL A 91 -27.51 16.64 -1.12
C VAL A 91 -28.15 17.69 -0.22
N THR A 92 -28.27 17.39 1.06
CA THR A 92 -28.94 18.22 2.07
C THR A 92 -27.93 18.68 3.12
N LEU A 93 -27.90 19.98 3.38
CA LEU A 93 -27.09 20.57 4.46
C LEU A 93 -27.95 20.73 5.71
N HIS A 94 -27.43 20.28 6.85
CA HIS A 94 -28.04 20.43 8.16
C HIS A 94 -27.19 21.33 9.05
N GLY A 95 -27.81 22.23 9.82
CA GLY A 95 -27.12 23.13 10.74
C GLY A 95 -26.69 24.45 10.10
N LYS A 96 -25.65 25.08 10.68
CA LYS A 96 -25.10 26.37 10.22
C LYS A 96 -23.64 26.19 9.80
N GLY A 97 -23.28 26.70 8.63
CA GLY A 97 -21.93 26.54 8.08
C GLY A 97 -21.78 27.17 6.71
N PHE A 98 -20.68 26.83 6.07
CA PHE A 98 -20.32 27.24 4.72
C PHE A 98 -19.99 26.01 3.88
N LEU A 99 -20.38 26.07 2.61
CA LEU A 99 -20.00 25.12 1.58
C LEU A 99 -19.35 25.87 0.44
N ASP A 100 -18.34 25.26 -0.18
CA ASP A 100 -17.71 25.76 -1.38
C ASP A 100 -17.23 24.60 -2.27
N ASN A 101 -17.06 24.85 -3.57
CA ASN A 101 -16.51 23.91 -4.55
C ASN A 101 -17.15 22.50 -4.52
N MET A 102 -18.49 22.43 -4.43
CA MET A 102 -19.19 21.15 -4.53
C MET A 102 -19.21 20.65 -5.98
N THR A 103 -18.58 19.51 -6.22
CA THR A 103 -18.52 18.87 -7.53
C THR A 103 -18.86 17.39 -7.44
N LEU A 104 -19.35 16.86 -8.56
CA LEU A 104 -19.53 15.43 -8.78
C LEU A 104 -18.69 15.01 -9.97
N ALA A 105 -17.99 13.90 -9.80
CA ALA A 105 -17.15 13.31 -10.83
C ALA A 105 -17.35 11.79 -10.89
N THR A 106 -16.87 11.18 -11.96
CA THR A 106 -16.79 9.73 -12.07
C THR A 106 -15.79 9.16 -11.07
N SER A 107 -14.72 9.90 -10.76
CA SER A 107 -13.75 9.53 -9.74
C SER A 107 -13.02 10.75 -9.16
N ALA A 108 -12.38 10.57 -8.01
CA ALA A 108 -11.57 11.57 -7.32
C ALA A 108 -10.18 11.01 -6.97
N HIS A 109 -9.51 10.40 -7.96
CA HIS A 109 -8.27 9.64 -7.73
C HIS A 109 -7.13 10.52 -7.19
N ASN A 110 -6.99 11.74 -7.70
CA ASN A 110 -5.95 12.68 -7.24
C ASN A 110 -6.22 13.12 -5.81
N GLU A 111 -7.47 13.41 -5.46
CA GLU A 111 -7.87 13.73 -4.09
C GLU A 111 -7.61 12.57 -3.14
N ASN A 112 -7.90 11.33 -3.55
CA ASN A 112 -7.63 10.14 -2.75
C ASN A 112 -6.13 9.93 -2.51
N LEU A 113 -5.28 10.20 -3.51
CA LEU A 113 -3.82 10.20 -3.33
C LEU A 113 -3.40 11.25 -2.30
N LEU A 114 -3.93 12.48 -2.40
CA LEU A 114 -3.58 13.56 -1.48
C LEU A 114 -4.08 13.29 -0.05
N HIS A 115 -5.26 12.71 0.13
CA HIS A 115 -5.74 12.28 1.44
C HIS A 115 -4.81 11.22 2.07
N ALA A 116 -4.35 10.25 1.29
CA ALA A 116 -3.38 9.27 1.76
C ALA A 116 -2.03 9.92 2.10
N ALA A 117 -1.54 10.83 1.25
CA ALA A 117 -0.28 11.54 1.46
C ALA A 117 -0.33 12.46 2.70
N ASP A 118 -1.42 13.18 2.92
CA ASP A 118 -1.63 14.02 4.10
C ASP A 118 -1.70 13.20 5.38
N TRP A 119 -2.33 12.01 5.33
CA TRP A 119 -2.29 11.08 6.44
C TRP A 119 -0.85 10.60 6.72
N LEU A 120 -0.10 10.23 5.69
CA LEU A 120 1.30 9.82 5.84
C LEU A 120 2.15 10.93 6.46
N LEU A 121 1.97 12.19 6.04
CA LEU A 121 2.64 13.34 6.65
C LEU A 121 2.33 13.48 8.14
N GLY A 122 1.04 13.42 8.50
CA GLY A 122 0.57 13.61 9.87
C GLY A 122 0.92 12.47 10.83
N ASN A 123 1.29 11.30 10.30
CA ASN A 123 1.53 10.08 11.08
C ASN A 123 2.96 9.54 10.93
N GLN A 124 3.86 10.26 10.26
CA GLN A 124 5.27 9.91 10.23
C GLN A 124 5.93 10.26 11.57
N ASP A 125 6.58 9.30 12.21
CA ASP A 125 7.23 9.51 13.49
C ASP A 125 8.58 10.24 13.38
N ALA A 126 9.26 10.41 14.51
CA ALA A 126 10.55 11.09 14.58
C ALA A 126 11.68 10.34 13.83
N LYS A 127 11.61 8.99 13.73
CA LYS A 127 12.57 8.16 12.99
C LYS A 127 12.29 8.15 11.48
N GLY A 128 11.23 8.81 11.02
CA GLY A 128 10.83 8.81 9.61
C GLY A 128 9.97 7.61 9.22
N GLY A 129 9.49 6.84 10.19
CA GLY A 129 8.70 5.63 9.99
C GLY A 129 7.20 5.81 10.15
N TRP A 130 6.46 4.80 9.68
CA TRP A 130 5.05 4.59 10.00
C TRP A 130 4.93 3.29 10.81
N PRO A 131 4.95 3.37 12.16
CA PRO A 131 4.95 2.18 13.00
C PRO A 131 3.60 1.46 12.93
N THR A 132 3.64 0.14 12.78
CA THR A 132 2.44 -0.70 12.83
C THR A 132 1.95 -0.79 14.28
N SER A 133 0.77 -0.26 14.56
CA SER A 133 0.21 -0.18 15.92
C SER A 133 -0.25 -1.52 16.49
N THR A 134 -0.31 -2.57 15.66
CA THR A 134 -0.71 -3.91 16.07
C THR A 134 0.48 -4.86 16.19
N ALA A 135 0.42 -5.71 17.21
CA ALA A 135 1.35 -6.83 17.31
C ALA A 135 1.06 -7.84 16.19
N MET A 136 2.10 -8.45 15.64
CA MET A 136 1.97 -9.62 14.79
C MET A 136 2.28 -10.87 15.60
N ARG A 137 1.28 -11.72 15.81
CA ARG A 137 1.39 -12.94 16.60
C ARG A 137 0.84 -14.11 15.79
N THR A 138 1.73 -14.80 15.09
CA THR A 138 1.45 -16.08 14.43
C THR A 138 2.28 -17.18 15.10
N ALA A 139 2.16 -18.43 14.65
CA ALA A 139 3.01 -19.50 15.16
C ALA A 139 4.50 -19.24 14.84
N GLU A 140 4.77 -18.52 13.75
CA GLU A 140 6.12 -18.28 13.20
C GLU A 140 6.65 -16.88 13.48
N ILE A 141 5.77 -15.89 13.73
CA ILE A 141 6.14 -14.49 13.92
C ILE A 141 5.62 -13.99 15.26
N GLN A 142 6.54 -13.47 16.09
CA GLN A 142 6.23 -12.78 17.32
C GLN A 142 6.87 -11.40 17.29
N MET A 143 6.06 -10.39 16.99
CA MET A 143 6.51 -9.01 16.88
C MET A 143 5.59 -8.10 17.69
N PRO A 144 6.12 -7.39 18.71
CA PRO A 144 5.33 -6.46 19.48
C PRO A 144 4.88 -5.27 18.61
N PRO A 145 3.89 -4.48 19.04
CA PRO A 145 3.50 -3.25 18.33
C PRO A 145 4.68 -2.30 18.11
N ASN A 146 4.50 -1.38 17.17
CA ASN A 146 5.43 -0.33 16.76
C ASN A 146 6.66 -0.81 15.97
N TRP A 147 6.51 -1.92 15.24
CA TRP A 147 7.48 -2.36 14.25
C TRP A 147 7.28 -1.62 12.92
N TYR A 148 8.34 -1.54 12.11
CA TYR A 148 8.28 -0.94 10.77
C TYR A 148 8.33 -2.03 9.69
N SER A 149 7.68 -1.78 8.55
CA SER A 149 7.77 -2.66 7.39
C SER A 149 8.54 -1.98 6.28
N ALA A 150 9.55 -2.63 5.68
CA ALA A 150 10.21 -2.08 4.49
C ALA A 150 9.21 -1.85 3.35
N MET A 151 8.20 -2.73 3.20
CA MET A 151 7.11 -2.56 2.24
C MET A 151 6.29 -1.31 2.57
N GLY A 152 5.88 -1.15 3.82
CA GLY A 152 5.13 0.03 4.28
C GLY A 152 5.91 1.32 4.03
N GLN A 153 7.20 1.35 4.35
CA GLN A 153 8.08 2.48 4.07
C GLN A 153 8.19 2.75 2.56
N GLY A 154 8.40 1.71 1.75
CA GLY A 154 8.48 1.79 0.29
C GLY A 154 7.23 2.39 -0.35
N GLN A 155 6.06 1.84 -0.02
CA GLN A 155 4.79 2.29 -0.56
C GLN A 155 4.47 3.73 -0.11
N ALA A 156 4.79 4.09 1.13
CA ALA A 156 4.65 5.45 1.61
C ALA A 156 5.56 6.43 0.85
N MET A 157 6.83 6.07 0.62
CA MET A 157 7.75 6.86 -0.21
C MET A 157 7.19 7.06 -1.62
N SER A 158 6.72 6.00 -2.28
CA SER A 158 6.13 6.08 -3.63
C SER A 158 4.89 6.98 -3.69
N ALA A 159 4.01 6.92 -2.69
CA ALA A 159 2.82 7.77 -2.61
C ALA A 159 3.19 9.25 -2.38
N LEU A 160 4.10 9.51 -1.44
CA LEU A 160 4.57 10.86 -1.12
C LEU A 160 5.33 11.51 -2.29
N VAL A 161 6.19 10.76 -2.99
CA VAL A 161 6.87 11.25 -4.20
C VAL A 161 5.85 11.62 -5.29
N ARG A 162 4.80 10.80 -5.50
CA ARG A 162 3.74 11.11 -6.46
C ARG A 162 2.91 12.33 -6.05
N ALA A 163 2.62 12.48 -4.75
CA ALA A 163 1.96 13.69 -4.23
C ALA A 163 2.82 14.95 -4.43
N TYR A 164 4.13 14.86 -4.21
CA TYR A 164 5.07 15.94 -4.54
C TYR A 164 5.06 16.25 -6.04
N ASN A 165 5.16 15.25 -6.92
CA ASN A 165 5.16 15.45 -8.37
C ASN A 165 3.84 16.08 -8.87
N LEU A 166 2.71 15.77 -8.22
CA LEU A 166 1.41 16.34 -8.56
C LEU A 166 1.24 17.79 -8.08
N THR A 167 1.75 18.12 -6.89
CA THR A 167 1.45 19.40 -6.21
C THR A 167 2.59 20.41 -6.24
N GLY A 168 3.84 19.95 -6.41
CA GLY A 168 5.05 20.74 -6.17
C GLY A 168 5.34 21.01 -4.68
N ASP A 169 4.52 20.55 -3.74
CA ASP A 169 4.69 20.83 -2.32
C ASP A 169 5.79 19.96 -1.71
N ARG A 170 6.92 20.59 -1.41
CA ARG A 170 8.14 19.94 -0.92
C ARG A 170 7.94 19.15 0.38
N LYS A 171 6.90 19.44 1.18
CA LYS A 171 6.65 18.70 2.43
C LYS A 171 6.51 17.19 2.18
N TYR A 172 5.89 16.78 1.07
CA TYR A 172 5.73 15.37 0.73
C TYR A 172 7.07 14.72 0.41
N LEU A 173 7.91 15.39 -0.39
CA LEU A 173 9.24 14.89 -0.72
C LEU A 173 10.12 14.78 0.54
N VAL A 174 10.11 15.79 1.42
CA VAL A 174 10.86 15.77 2.68
C VAL A 174 10.45 14.58 3.55
N ALA A 175 9.16 14.26 3.63
CA ALA A 175 8.71 13.09 4.37
C ALA A 175 9.18 11.77 3.73
N ALA A 176 9.16 11.66 2.39
CA ALA A 176 9.71 10.50 1.70
C ALA A 176 11.23 10.35 1.94
N GLU A 177 11.99 11.45 1.90
CA GLU A 177 13.43 11.46 2.18
C GLU A 177 13.75 11.00 3.62
N ARG A 178 12.94 11.40 4.61
CA ARG A 178 13.11 10.98 6.02
C ARG A 178 12.95 9.47 6.20
N ALA A 179 12.10 8.83 5.40
CA ALA A 179 11.84 7.38 5.48
C ALA A 179 13.06 6.52 5.14
N LEU A 180 14.06 7.06 4.43
CA LEU A 180 15.30 6.37 4.07
C LEU A 180 16.10 5.92 5.31
N TYR A 181 15.99 6.64 6.44
CA TYR A 181 16.79 6.36 7.62
C TYR A 181 16.61 4.93 8.15
N LEU A 182 15.37 4.41 8.15
CA LEU A 182 15.07 3.07 8.66
C LEU A 182 15.73 1.94 7.86
N PHE A 183 16.03 2.16 6.58
CA PHE A 183 16.75 1.20 5.72
C PHE A 183 18.24 1.11 6.06
N THR A 184 18.77 2.05 6.86
CA THR A 184 20.17 2.04 7.30
C THR A 184 20.40 1.26 8.59
N LEU A 185 19.32 0.98 9.33
CA LEU A 185 19.32 0.34 10.63
C LEU A 185 18.97 -1.14 10.52
N GLY A 186 19.65 -1.99 11.28
CA GLY A 186 19.33 -3.41 11.44
C GLY A 186 17.94 -3.61 12.05
N SER A 187 17.29 -4.74 11.77
CA SER A 187 16.00 -5.12 12.40
C SER A 187 16.11 -5.11 13.94
N GLU A 188 17.24 -5.58 14.48
CA GLU A 188 17.59 -5.58 15.89
C GLU A 188 17.78 -4.16 16.49
N GLU A 189 18.06 -3.17 15.64
CA GLU A 189 18.21 -1.76 16.01
C GLU A 189 16.87 -0.99 15.85
N GLY A 190 15.78 -1.70 15.56
CA GLY A 190 14.47 -1.12 15.26
C GLY A 190 14.39 -0.50 13.86
N GLY A 191 15.25 -0.95 12.94
CA GLY A 191 15.20 -0.66 11.51
C GLY A 191 14.45 -1.72 10.70
N VAL A 192 14.74 -1.76 9.40
CA VAL A 192 14.16 -2.74 8.48
C VAL A 192 15.22 -3.54 7.70
N ARG A 193 16.51 -3.38 8.01
CA ARG A 193 17.58 -4.07 7.27
C ARG A 193 17.94 -5.41 7.93
N ALA A 194 17.89 -6.48 7.15
CA ALA A 194 18.52 -7.76 7.44
C ALA A 194 19.78 -7.94 6.59
N ARG A 195 20.58 -8.96 6.92
CA ARG A 195 21.72 -9.40 6.09
C ARG A 195 21.67 -10.89 5.82
N PHE A 196 21.45 -11.27 4.56
CA PHE A 196 21.54 -12.66 4.15
C PHE A 196 23.01 -13.14 4.23
N MET A 197 23.23 -14.19 5.03
CA MET A 197 24.57 -14.75 5.34
C MET A 197 25.60 -13.70 5.79
N GLY A 198 25.16 -12.61 6.42
CA GLY A 198 26.01 -11.51 6.87
C GLY A 198 26.60 -10.63 5.75
N GLN A 199 26.24 -10.85 4.47
CA GLN A 199 26.89 -10.19 3.32
C GLN A 199 25.96 -9.34 2.46
N LEU A 200 24.73 -9.80 2.23
CA LEU A 200 23.80 -9.15 1.29
C LEU A 200 22.71 -8.44 2.07
N ASP A 201 22.58 -7.11 1.89
CA ASP A 201 21.54 -6.35 2.56
C ASP A 201 20.17 -6.74 2.00
N TRP A 202 19.20 -6.91 2.89
CA TRP A 202 17.80 -7.15 2.57
C TRP A 202 16.92 -6.21 3.38
N TYR A 203 15.82 -5.77 2.80
CA TYR A 203 14.85 -4.88 3.45
C TYR A 203 13.59 -5.68 3.79
N GLU A 204 13.41 -5.95 5.08
CA GLU A 204 12.41 -6.86 5.61
C GLU A 204 11.00 -6.27 5.56
N GLU A 205 10.06 -6.98 4.93
CA GLU A 205 8.63 -6.71 5.10
C GLU A 205 8.22 -6.85 6.57
N TYR A 206 8.77 -7.89 7.22
CA TYR A 206 8.59 -8.20 8.64
C TYR A 206 9.97 -8.28 9.29
N PRO A 207 10.42 -7.26 10.04
CA PRO A 207 11.75 -7.25 10.67
C PRO A 207 11.79 -8.16 11.90
N THR A 208 11.65 -9.47 11.66
CA THR A 208 11.68 -10.49 12.71
C THR A 208 13.07 -10.57 13.35
N VAL A 209 13.08 -10.92 14.64
CA VAL A 209 14.29 -11.05 15.47
C VAL A 209 14.13 -12.32 16.32
N PRO A 210 15.16 -13.18 16.47
CA PRO A 210 16.53 -13.02 15.97
C PRO A 210 16.74 -13.43 14.50
N THR A 211 15.77 -14.10 13.87
CA THR A 211 15.89 -14.57 12.49
C THR A 211 15.13 -13.68 11.52
N SER A 212 15.59 -13.61 10.27
CA SER A 212 15.00 -12.79 9.21
C SER A 212 14.16 -13.65 8.25
N SER A 213 13.12 -13.05 7.66
CA SER A 213 12.14 -13.77 6.84
C SER A 213 12.49 -13.76 5.35
N PHE A 214 13.09 -12.67 4.86
CA PHE A 214 13.41 -12.46 3.45
C PHE A 214 12.18 -12.59 2.53
N VAL A 215 11.06 -11.95 2.86
CA VAL A 215 9.85 -11.93 2.01
C VAL A 215 10.11 -11.17 0.70
N LEU A 216 9.82 -11.80 -0.45
CA LEU A 216 10.19 -11.28 -1.78
C LEU A 216 9.38 -10.04 -2.18
N ASN A 217 8.04 -10.10 -2.10
CA ASN A 217 7.20 -9.00 -2.58
C ASN A 217 7.46 -7.70 -1.80
N GLY A 218 7.55 -7.77 -0.47
CA GLY A 218 7.75 -6.58 0.35
C GLY A 218 9.11 -5.96 0.15
N PHE A 219 10.14 -6.79 -0.09
CA PHE A 219 11.44 -6.31 -0.50
C PHE A 219 11.36 -5.51 -1.80
N ILE A 220 10.77 -6.07 -2.86
CA ILE A 220 10.71 -5.37 -4.17
C ILE A 220 9.84 -4.11 -4.09
N PHE A 221 8.73 -4.12 -3.35
CA PHE A 221 7.96 -2.89 -3.10
C PHE A 221 8.80 -1.82 -2.39
N SER A 222 9.64 -2.22 -1.44
CA SER A 222 10.57 -1.30 -0.77
C SER A 222 11.57 -0.69 -1.73
N MET A 223 12.10 -1.49 -2.67
CA MET A 223 13.01 -1.04 -3.72
C MET A 223 12.36 0.01 -4.62
N MET A 224 11.08 -0.18 -5.01
CA MET A 224 10.36 0.81 -5.83
C MET A 224 10.24 2.17 -5.13
N GLY A 225 10.02 2.19 -3.81
CA GLY A 225 10.03 3.43 -3.02
C GLY A 225 11.40 4.10 -2.99
N LEU A 226 12.47 3.32 -2.82
CA LEU A 226 13.85 3.83 -2.91
C LEU A 226 14.14 4.42 -4.28
N TYR A 227 13.72 3.75 -5.36
CA TYR A 227 13.86 4.24 -6.73
C TYR A 227 13.15 5.57 -6.95
N ASP A 228 11.91 5.70 -6.50
CA ASP A 228 11.13 6.93 -6.62
C ASP A 228 11.82 8.11 -5.93
N VAL A 229 12.34 7.90 -4.71
CA VAL A 229 13.09 8.92 -3.96
C VAL A 229 14.42 9.23 -4.65
N MET A 230 15.14 8.23 -5.13
CA MET A 230 16.41 8.37 -5.85
C MET A 230 16.27 9.20 -7.14
N LYS A 231 15.18 9.00 -7.89
CA LYS A 231 14.92 9.73 -9.14
C LYS A 231 14.38 11.15 -8.92
N THR A 232 13.78 11.42 -7.77
CA THR A 232 13.08 12.70 -7.52
C THR A 232 13.86 13.66 -6.61
N SER A 233 14.57 13.12 -5.63
CA SER A 233 15.32 13.89 -4.63
C SER A 233 16.63 14.44 -5.21
N LYS A 234 17.28 15.35 -4.48
CA LYS A 234 18.59 15.92 -4.85
C LYS A 234 19.53 15.93 -3.65
N GLY A 235 20.83 15.85 -3.91
CA GLY A 235 21.85 15.96 -2.85
C GLY A 235 21.89 14.72 -1.93
N LYS A 236 22.03 14.92 -0.62
CA LYS A 236 22.26 13.80 0.33
C LYS A 236 21.18 12.71 0.29
N PRO A 237 19.87 13.00 0.27
CA PRO A 237 18.84 11.96 0.22
C PRO A 237 18.91 11.13 -1.06
N GLN A 238 19.18 11.76 -2.22
CA GLN A 238 19.36 11.05 -3.49
C GLN A 238 20.54 10.07 -3.41
N HIS A 239 21.70 10.50 -2.88
CA HIS A 239 22.87 9.64 -2.76
C HIS A 239 22.62 8.48 -1.79
N LEU A 240 21.89 8.71 -0.69
CA LEU A 240 21.51 7.65 0.24
C LEU A 240 20.55 6.65 -0.42
N ALA A 241 19.51 7.14 -1.10
CA ALA A 241 18.56 6.29 -1.82
C ALA A 241 19.25 5.46 -2.91
N GLN A 242 20.21 6.06 -3.65
CA GLN A 242 21.02 5.34 -4.64
C GLN A 242 21.87 4.24 -3.98
N LYS A 243 22.55 4.52 -2.87
CA LYS A 243 23.36 3.51 -2.16
C LYS A 243 22.51 2.33 -1.68
N LEU A 244 21.32 2.61 -1.14
CA LEU A 244 20.37 1.57 -0.71
C LEU A 244 19.84 0.79 -1.93
N TRP A 245 19.47 1.50 -3.00
CA TRP A 245 19.05 0.90 -4.27
C TRP A 245 20.12 -0.05 -4.83
N ASP A 246 21.39 0.36 -4.87
CA ASP A 246 22.48 -0.46 -5.42
C ASP A 246 22.77 -1.69 -4.56
N SER A 247 22.70 -1.56 -3.23
CA SER A 247 22.85 -2.69 -2.30
C SER A 247 21.71 -3.70 -2.50
N GLY A 248 20.46 -3.24 -2.48
CA GLY A 248 19.30 -4.10 -2.68
C GLY A 248 19.24 -4.71 -4.10
N MET A 249 19.50 -3.89 -5.13
CA MET A 249 20.20 -4.20 -6.37
C MET A 249 20.83 -5.58 -6.50
N LYS A 250 22.04 -5.59 -5.94
CA LYS A 250 22.95 -6.72 -5.87
C LYS A 250 22.31 -7.92 -5.17
N SER A 251 21.64 -7.70 -4.04
CA SER A 251 20.99 -8.76 -3.27
C SER A 251 19.88 -9.44 -4.06
N LEU A 252 18.98 -8.69 -4.70
CA LEU A 252 17.89 -9.28 -5.47
C LEU A 252 18.43 -10.14 -6.61
N LYS A 253 19.37 -9.61 -7.40
CA LYS A 253 19.95 -10.35 -8.53
C LYS A 253 20.61 -11.64 -8.07
N PHE A 254 21.34 -11.60 -6.95
CA PHE A 254 21.98 -12.78 -6.38
C PHE A 254 20.97 -13.80 -5.84
N MET A 255 19.91 -13.32 -5.18
CA MET A 255 18.98 -14.16 -4.42
C MET A 255 17.76 -14.63 -5.23
N LEU A 256 17.48 -14.01 -6.39
CA LEU A 256 16.24 -14.23 -7.16
C LEU A 256 15.99 -15.71 -7.49
N GLY A 257 17.06 -16.45 -7.82
CA GLY A 257 16.98 -17.87 -8.14
C GLY A 257 16.49 -18.74 -6.96
N MET A 258 16.74 -18.34 -5.71
CA MET A 258 16.31 -19.10 -4.53
C MET A 258 14.79 -19.09 -4.32
N TYR A 259 14.09 -18.10 -4.91
CA TYR A 259 12.63 -18.04 -4.84
C TYR A 259 11.96 -18.88 -5.93
N ASP A 260 12.70 -19.44 -6.87
CA ASP A 260 12.17 -20.22 -7.98
C ASP A 260 12.14 -21.71 -7.65
N THR A 261 10.96 -22.31 -7.62
CA THR A 261 10.78 -23.74 -7.35
C THR A 261 10.79 -24.61 -8.61
N GLY A 262 10.91 -23.99 -9.79
CA GLY A 262 10.74 -24.65 -11.08
C GLY A 262 9.28 -24.88 -11.50
N ALA A 263 8.30 -24.59 -10.64
CA ALA A 263 6.87 -24.73 -10.96
C ALA A 263 6.00 -23.60 -10.35
N GLY A 264 6.64 -22.57 -9.80
CA GLY A 264 6.04 -21.49 -9.02
C GLY A 264 7.11 -20.77 -8.21
N THR A 265 6.72 -19.82 -7.37
CA THR A 265 7.64 -19.08 -6.50
C THR A 265 7.44 -19.38 -5.02
N LEU A 266 8.48 -19.18 -4.22
CA LEU A 266 8.41 -19.10 -2.77
C LEU A 266 8.04 -17.66 -2.34
N TYR A 267 7.32 -17.55 -1.22
CA TYR A 267 6.97 -16.26 -0.62
C TYR A 267 8.15 -15.65 0.12
N ASP A 268 8.91 -16.49 0.81
CA ASP A 268 10.03 -16.12 1.67
C ASP A 268 11.12 -17.20 1.68
N LEU A 269 12.25 -16.95 2.36
CA LEU A 269 13.36 -17.89 2.47
C LEU A 269 13.47 -18.55 3.86
N ARG A 270 12.35 -18.69 4.59
CA ARG A 270 12.34 -19.34 5.92
C ARG A 270 12.96 -20.74 5.91
N HIS A 271 12.85 -21.46 4.81
CA HIS A 271 13.41 -22.80 4.66
C HIS A 271 14.93 -22.83 4.57
N VAL A 272 15.54 -21.73 4.12
CA VAL A 272 17.00 -21.56 4.07
C VAL A 272 17.52 -21.13 5.44
N ILE A 273 16.78 -20.26 6.14
CA ILE A 273 17.28 -19.56 7.34
C ILE A 273 16.83 -20.20 8.64
N ASN A 274 15.59 -20.68 8.72
CA ASN A 274 14.98 -21.22 9.94
C ASN A 274 14.87 -22.75 9.92
N HIS A 275 15.32 -23.42 8.86
CA HIS A 275 15.13 -24.87 8.64
C HIS A 275 13.66 -25.31 8.66
N GLU A 276 12.76 -24.40 8.29
CA GLU A 276 11.32 -24.66 8.17
C GLU A 276 10.96 -25.23 6.77
N PRO A 277 9.77 -25.83 6.58
CA PRO A 277 9.30 -26.17 5.25
C PRO A 277 9.20 -24.94 4.31
N PRO A 278 9.45 -25.08 3.00
CA PRO A 278 9.32 -23.96 2.04
C PRO A 278 7.92 -23.37 2.02
N ASN A 279 7.82 -22.06 2.25
CA ASN A 279 6.57 -21.33 2.16
C ASN A 279 6.27 -20.98 0.69
N ARG A 280 5.47 -21.82 0.03
CA ARG A 280 5.08 -21.60 -1.38
C ARG A 280 4.14 -20.42 -1.48
N ALA A 281 4.44 -19.48 -2.38
CA ALA A 281 3.55 -18.38 -2.68
C ALA A 281 2.26 -18.92 -3.30
N ARG A 282 1.11 -18.50 -2.76
CA ARG A 282 -0.19 -18.72 -3.41
C ARG A 282 -0.19 -18.03 -4.79
N TRP A 283 -1.09 -18.44 -5.69
CA TRP A 283 -1.07 -17.99 -7.07
C TRP A 283 -1.27 -16.47 -7.26
N ASP A 284 -1.97 -15.81 -6.36
CA ASP A 284 -2.09 -14.36 -6.28
C ASP A 284 -0.75 -13.67 -5.92
N TYR A 285 -0.01 -14.20 -4.95
CA TYR A 285 1.36 -13.75 -4.67
C TYR A 285 2.32 -14.07 -5.82
N HIS A 286 2.19 -15.23 -6.47
CA HIS A 286 2.99 -15.55 -7.65
C HIS A 286 2.73 -14.56 -8.80
N ARG A 287 1.48 -14.17 -9.05
CA ARG A 287 1.14 -13.10 -10.00
C ARG A 287 1.74 -11.76 -9.57
N THR A 288 1.75 -11.46 -8.28
CA THR A 288 2.38 -10.26 -7.73
C THR A 288 3.89 -10.27 -7.98
N HIS A 289 4.57 -11.39 -7.73
CA HIS A 289 6.00 -11.54 -8.03
C HIS A 289 6.30 -11.36 -9.52
N ILE A 290 5.47 -11.91 -10.41
CA ILE A 290 5.60 -11.69 -11.86
C ILE A 290 5.50 -10.20 -12.20
N ALA A 291 4.49 -9.50 -11.66
CA ALA A 291 4.33 -8.06 -11.91
C ALA A 291 5.53 -7.26 -11.38
N LEU A 292 5.99 -7.55 -10.16
CA LEU A 292 7.12 -6.85 -9.54
C LEU A 292 8.44 -7.09 -10.27
N ILE A 293 8.72 -8.32 -10.72
CA ILE A 293 9.94 -8.61 -11.51
C ILE A 293 9.86 -7.98 -12.90
N HIS A 294 8.67 -7.87 -13.49
CA HIS A 294 8.50 -7.10 -14.73
C HIS A 294 8.89 -5.64 -14.54
N GLU A 295 8.45 -5.01 -13.45
CA GLU A 295 8.85 -3.63 -13.13
C GLU A 295 10.37 -3.53 -12.92
N MET A 296 10.99 -4.47 -12.20
CA MET A 296 12.45 -4.53 -12.06
C MET A 296 13.16 -4.62 -13.41
N ALA A 297 12.63 -5.43 -14.33
CA ALA A 297 13.19 -5.58 -15.68
C ALA A 297 13.12 -4.28 -16.50
N ILE A 298 12.07 -3.46 -16.30
CA ILE A 298 11.93 -2.15 -16.95
C ILE A 298 12.92 -1.13 -16.37
N VAL A 299 13.08 -1.07 -15.04
CA VAL A 299 13.86 0.00 -14.39
C VAL A 299 15.36 -0.26 -14.38
N ASP A 300 15.79 -1.52 -14.31
CA ASP A 300 17.21 -1.90 -14.21
C ASP A 300 17.77 -2.46 -15.53
N GLY A 301 16.95 -3.18 -16.31
CA GLY A 301 17.31 -3.69 -17.64
C GLY A 301 18.16 -4.96 -17.67
N ASP A 302 18.55 -5.52 -16.52
CA ASP A 302 19.34 -6.74 -16.46
C ASP A 302 18.55 -7.97 -16.99
N PRO A 303 19.14 -8.78 -17.88
CA PRO A 303 18.48 -9.96 -18.45
C PRO A 303 17.92 -10.95 -17.42
N ILE A 304 18.50 -11.02 -16.21
CA ILE A 304 18.04 -11.93 -15.17
C ILE A 304 16.56 -11.72 -14.82
N PHE A 305 16.08 -10.47 -14.86
CA PHE A 305 14.69 -10.14 -14.56
C PHE A 305 13.76 -10.52 -15.71
N TRP A 306 14.16 -10.28 -16.96
CA TRP A 306 13.38 -10.70 -18.13
C TRP A 306 13.26 -12.23 -18.21
N ASP A 307 14.35 -12.95 -17.93
CA ASP A 307 14.37 -14.41 -17.91
C ASP A 307 13.50 -14.98 -16.79
N ALA A 308 13.59 -14.43 -15.59
CA ALA A 308 12.73 -14.80 -14.47
C ALA A 308 11.26 -14.51 -14.76
N TRP A 309 10.93 -13.32 -15.25
CA TRP A 309 9.56 -12.92 -15.63
C TRP A 309 8.97 -13.88 -16.68
N ALA A 310 9.71 -14.14 -17.76
CA ALA A 310 9.26 -15.01 -18.84
C ALA A 310 9.03 -16.43 -18.34
N ARG A 311 9.94 -16.95 -17.50
CA ARG A 311 9.83 -18.29 -16.92
C ARG A 311 8.66 -18.40 -15.94
N TRP A 312 8.53 -17.47 -14.99
CA TRP A 312 7.47 -17.47 -13.98
C TRP A 312 6.09 -17.35 -14.60
N LYS A 313 5.92 -16.54 -15.65
CA LYS A 313 4.67 -16.49 -16.42
C LYS A 313 4.22 -17.84 -16.98
N ARG A 314 5.15 -18.71 -17.38
CA ARG A 314 4.80 -20.04 -17.91
C ARG A 314 4.26 -20.97 -16.82
N TYR A 315 4.64 -20.76 -15.56
CA TYR A 315 4.13 -21.56 -14.43
C TYR A 315 2.63 -21.38 -14.23
N LEU A 316 2.07 -20.20 -14.56
CA LEU A 316 0.62 -19.96 -14.60
C LEU A 316 -0.13 -20.86 -15.59
N LYS A 317 0.57 -21.46 -16.56
CA LYS A 317 0.02 -22.38 -17.57
C LYS A 317 0.45 -23.83 -17.33
N GLY A 318 0.97 -24.15 -16.14
CA GLY A 318 1.37 -25.49 -15.76
C GLY A 318 2.73 -25.94 -16.30
N SER A 319 3.50 -25.07 -16.96
CA SER A 319 4.87 -25.40 -17.36
C SER A 319 5.76 -25.62 -16.14
N ARG A 320 6.81 -26.44 -16.29
CA ARG A 320 7.84 -26.66 -15.26
C ARG A 320 9.23 -26.45 -15.86
N SER A 321 10.20 -26.10 -15.01
CA SER A 321 11.61 -26.13 -15.37
C SER A 321 12.01 -27.55 -15.76
N LYS A 322 12.96 -27.68 -16.68
CA LYS A 322 13.49 -28.98 -17.08
C LYS A 322 14.11 -29.68 -15.85
N VAL A 323 13.83 -30.97 -15.71
CA VAL A 323 14.61 -31.85 -14.84
C VAL A 323 15.85 -32.30 -15.60
N ASN A 324 16.89 -32.75 -14.89
CA ASN A 324 17.99 -33.45 -15.53
C ASN A 324 17.43 -34.68 -16.27
N GLU A 325 17.98 -34.98 -17.44
CA GLU A 325 17.62 -36.19 -18.19
C GLU A 325 17.91 -37.42 -17.31
N ASP A 326 16.96 -38.38 -17.27
CA ASP A 326 17.22 -39.70 -16.69
C ASP A 326 18.38 -40.31 -17.47
N TYR A 327 19.53 -40.48 -16.81
CA TYR A 327 20.44 -41.55 -17.20
C TYR A 327 19.67 -42.83 -16.90
N GLY A 328 19.05 -43.40 -17.94
CA GLY A 328 18.12 -44.52 -17.84
C GLY A 328 18.62 -45.63 -16.92
N ASP A 329 17.67 -46.26 -16.24
CA ASP A 329 17.78 -47.45 -15.39
C ASP A 329 19.20 -48.03 -15.31
N ILE A 330 19.94 -47.67 -14.26
CA ILE A 330 21.11 -48.44 -13.84
C ILE A 330 20.56 -49.80 -13.40
N PRO A 331 20.87 -50.91 -14.10
CA PRO A 331 20.44 -52.23 -13.67
C PRO A 331 21.09 -52.50 -12.30
N LEU A 332 20.25 -52.90 -11.33
CA LEU A 332 20.66 -53.29 -9.98
C LEU A 332 21.75 -54.37 -9.99
#